data_AF-A0AAD5I3H0-F1
#
_entry.id   AF-A0AAD5I3H0-F1
#
_cell.length_a   1.000
_cell.length_b   1.000
_cell.length_c   1.000
_cell.angle_alpha   90.00
_cell.angle_beta   90.00
_cell.angle_gamma   90.00
#
_symmetry.space_group_name_H-M   'P 1'
#
loop_
_entity.id
_entity.type
_entity.pdbx_description
1 polymer ?
#
loop_
_entity_poly.entity_id
_entity_poly.type
_entity_poly.pdbx_seq_one_letter_code
_entity_poly.pdbx_strand_id
1 'polypeptide(L)'
;MHLLGLFGYTTLLEVVALVHSALGATSSTRAAPPGAESWDEALRKARSFVSGLTTAEKIGLVTEGYTQPSLPCVGAIGGIERLGFNGLCFSDGPAGYSRSDGVSVFPSGITVAETWDRDLMYKRGVALGEEFKAKGAHVHLGPSSGPLGRHALGGRNWESFGPDPYLAGAAMSASGAFIIDAISSNIADRTLHELYLWPFADAFKAGTACIMCSYNRVNGNYSCANSELMAILKEELAFSGYVVSDWYATHGTASHANTGLDIEMPGNVSALAGPSYFGDLLLSAVKDGQVPESRLDDMAERVLTPYFLLDQDDHYPTVDPASGASFSVYQYGLEARFIVILLGSEDTDLAARFNTSSSTKWCYQPQKKPR
;
A
#
# COMPACT_ATOMS: atom_id res chain seq x y z
N MET A 1 56.70 10.17 -59.14
CA MET A 1 57.02 9.95 -57.72
C MET A 1 55.71 9.62 -57.02
N HIS A 2 55.36 8.33 -56.87
CA HIS A 2 55.48 7.55 -55.61
C HIS A 2 54.77 8.22 -54.42
N LEU A 3 53.94 7.59 -53.58
CA LEU A 3 53.34 6.25 -53.43
C LEU A 3 52.51 6.34 -52.12
N LEU A 4 51.38 5.61 -52.01
CA LEU A 4 50.77 5.09 -50.75
C LEU A 4 50.14 6.11 -49.76
N GLY A 5 48.99 5.88 -49.12
CA GLY A 5 48.13 4.68 -49.12
C GLY A 5 46.94 4.77 -48.15
N LEU A 6 46.17 3.68 -48.17
CA LEU A 6 45.32 3.13 -47.11
C LEU A 6 43.98 3.83 -46.81
N PHE A 7 43.00 3.48 -47.65
CA PHE A 7 41.64 3.19 -47.18
C PHE A 7 41.69 1.97 -46.25
N GLY A 8 41.38 2.17 -44.97
CA GLY A 8 41.23 1.10 -43.98
C GLY A 8 39.82 1.16 -43.39
N TYR A 9 39.08 0.06 -43.56
CA TYR A 9 37.78 -0.19 -42.96
C TYR A 9 37.86 -0.11 -41.42
N THR A 10 37.36 0.96 -40.80
CA THR A 10 37.00 0.95 -39.38
C THR A 10 35.60 0.35 -39.23
N THR A 11 35.59 -0.86 -38.69
CA THR A 11 34.41 -1.67 -38.37
C THR A 11 33.51 -0.99 -37.33
N LEU A 12 32.19 -1.13 -37.51
CA LEU A 12 31.10 -0.70 -36.61
C LEU A 12 31.24 -1.10 -35.13
N LEU A 13 32.20 -1.98 -34.77
CA LEU A 13 32.42 -2.45 -33.41
C LEU A 13 32.99 -1.39 -32.45
N GLU A 14 33.75 -0.40 -32.93
CA GLU A 14 34.38 0.60 -32.03
C GLU A 14 33.39 1.69 -31.57
N VAL A 15 32.31 1.94 -32.32
CA VAL A 15 31.27 2.89 -31.91
C VAL A 15 30.41 2.31 -30.77
N VAL A 16 30.25 0.98 -30.71
CA VAL A 16 29.49 0.32 -29.63
C VAL A 16 30.25 0.35 -28.29
N ALA A 17 31.59 0.33 -28.33
CA ALA A 17 32.42 0.40 -27.13
C ALA A 17 32.45 1.79 -26.48
N LEU A 18 32.32 2.87 -27.28
CA LEU A 18 32.26 4.23 -26.74
C LEU A 18 30.91 4.54 -26.07
N VAL A 19 29.81 3.93 -26.52
CA VAL A 19 28.49 4.08 -25.87
C VAL A 19 28.42 3.30 -24.55
N HIS A 20 29.11 2.16 -24.44
CA HIS A 20 29.20 1.41 -23.18
C HIS A 20 30.04 2.09 -22.09
N SER A 21 30.93 3.02 -22.46
CA SER A 21 31.83 3.69 -21.51
C SER A 21 31.25 5.01 -20.95
N ALA A 22 30.21 5.55 -21.59
CA ALA A 22 29.52 6.77 -21.15
C ALA A 22 28.29 6.49 -20.27
N LEU A 23 27.85 5.22 -20.20
CA LEU A 23 26.92 4.71 -19.18
C LEU A 23 27.73 4.23 -17.97
N GLY A 24 28.62 5.08 -17.46
CA GLY A 24 29.02 4.95 -16.07
C GLY A 24 27.75 5.02 -15.25
N ALA A 25 27.44 3.95 -14.51
CA ALA A 25 26.34 3.92 -13.57
C ALA A 25 26.52 5.08 -12.60
N THR A 26 25.93 6.23 -12.92
CA THR A 26 25.47 7.15 -11.90
C THR A 26 24.44 6.32 -11.14
N SER A 27 24.83 5.78 -10.00
CA SER A 27 23.85 5.39 -8.99
C SER A 27 23.03 6.65 -8.76
N SER A 28 21.89 6.75 -9.43
CA SER A 28 20.82 7.60 -8.96
C SER A 28 20.54 7.06 -7.57
N THR A 29 21.07 7.73 -6.55
CA THR A 29 20.77 7.43 -5.17
C THR A 29 19.28 7.71 -5.03
N ARG A 30 18.47 6.67 -5.27
CA ARG A 30 17.02 6.69 -5.14
C ARG A 30 16.73 7.19 -3.73
N ALA A 31 15.94 8.26 -3.63
CA ALA A 31 15.66 8.88 -2.35
C ALA A 31 14.94 7.86 -1.45
N ALA A 32 15.66 7.35 -0.46
CA ALA A 32 15.07 6.66 0.68
C ALA A 32 14.63 7.74 1.69
N PRO A 33 13.60 7.46 2.53
CA PRO A 33 13.27 8.31 3.66
C PRO A 33 14.53 8.62 4.51
N PRO A 34 14.66 9.81 5.11
CA PRO A 34 15.80 10.13 5.96
C PRO A 34 15.95 9.11 7.10
N GLY A 35 17.06 8.35 7.09
CA GLY A 35 17.34 7.30 8.09
C GLY A 35 16.97 5.88 7.66
N ALA A 36 16.27 5.70 6.54
CA ALA A 36 15.96 4.38 5.97
C ALA A 36 17.17 3.80 5.20
N GLU A 37 17.21 2.47 5.08
CA GLU A 37 18.15 1.78 4.20
C GLU A 37 18.00 2.23 2.73
N SER A 38 19.01 2.00 1.90
CA SER A 38 18.84 2.28 0.47
C SER A 38 17.87 1.29 -0.16
N TRP A 39 17.11 1.75 -1.16
CA TRP A 39 16.22 0.87 -1.94
C TRP A 39 16.93 -0.37 -2.49
N ASP A 40 18.21 -0.25 -2.87
CA ASP A 40 18.97 -1.38 -3.40
C ASP A 40 19.30 -2.43 -2.32
N GLU A 41 19.55 -1.99 -1.09
CA GLU A 41 19.79 -2.89 0.05
C GLU A 41 18.49 -3.56 0.51
N ALA A 42 17.41 -2.79 0.61
CA ALA A 42 16.08 -3.32 0.90
C ALA A 42 15.65 -4.36 -0.14
N LEU A 43 15.90 -4.10 -1.43
CA LEU A 43 15.64 -5.06 -2.52
C LEU A 43 16.53 -6.31 -2.41
N ARG A 44 17.79 -6.16 -1.97
CA ARG A 44 18.69 -7.31 -1.73
C ARG A 44 18.15 -8.20 -0.63
N LYS A 45 17.67 -7.63 0.48
CA LYS A 45 17.01 -8.36 1.57
C LYS A 45 15.72 -9.03 1.09
N ALA A 46 14.88 -8.31 0.34
CA ALA A 46 13.65 -8.84 -0.25
C ALA A 46 13.93 -10.05 -1.14
N ARG A 47 14.90 -9.97 -2.06
CA ARG A 47 15.34 -11.09 -2.90
C ARG A 47 15.80 -12.30 -2.09
N SER A 48 16.61 -12.05 -1.07
CA SER A 48 17.08 -13.12 -0.18
C SER A 48 15.90 -13.82 0.51
N PHE A 49 14.93 -13.06 1.00
CA PHE A 49 13.73 -13.62 1.64
C PHE A 49 12.87 -14.40 0.64
N VAL A 50 12.56 -13.81 -0.53
CA VAL A 50 11.73 -14.41 -1.59
C VAL A 50 12.33 -15.70 -2.13
N SER A 51 13.66 -15.80 -2.21
CA SER A 51 14.35 -17.02 -2.62
C SER A 51 14.10 -18.22 -1.69
N GLY A 52 13.74 -17.96 -0.44
CA GLY A 52 13.39 -18.98 0.56
C GLY A 52 11.92 -19.39 0.55
N LEU A 53 11.09 -18.80 -0.34
CA LEU A 53 9.65 -19.04 -0.42
C LEU A 53 9.30 -20.13 -1.42
N THR A 54 8.30 -20.94 -1.04
CA THR A 54 7.56 -21.80 -1.95
C THR A 54 6.66 -20.95 -2.86
N THR A 55 6.26 -21.50 -4.02
CA THR A 55 5.31 -20.83 -4.91
C THR A 55 4.00 -20.46 -4.18
N ALA A 56 3.49 -21.33 -3.32
CA ALA A 56 2.27 -21.06 -2.56
C ALA A 56 2.44 -19.90 -1.55
N GLU A 57 3.59 -19.81 -0.88
CA GLU A 57 3.90 -18.68 0.00
C GLU A 57 4.03 -17.36 -0.81
N LYS A 58 4.63 -17.40 -2.02
CA LYS A 58 4.67 -16.23 -2.92
C LYS A 58 3.26 -15.79 -3.36
N ILE A 59 2.37 -16.74 -3.67
CA ILE A 59 0.96 -16.46 -3.98
C ILE A 59 0.25 -15.81 -2.79
N GLY A 60 0.55 -16.27 -1.57
CA GLY A 60 0.04 -15.67 -0.34
C GLY A 60 0.50 -14.23 -0.10
N LEU A 61 1.70 -13.85 -0.56
CA LEU A 61 2.19 -12.47 -0.47
C LEU A 61 1.49 -11.49 -1.43
N VAL A 62 0.86 -12.00 -2.48
CA VAL A 62 0.26 -11.18 -3.55
C VAL A 62 -1.27 -11.29 -3.60
N THR A 63 -1.87 -12.09 -2.71
CA THR A 63 -3.31 -12.32 -2.65
C THR A 63 -3.81 -12.29 -1.22
N GLU A 64 -4.64 -11.30 -0.88
CA GLU A 64 -5.31 -11.33 0.41
C GLU A 64 -6.23 -12.56 0.56
N GLY A 65 -6.33 -13.09 1.79
CA GLY A 65 -7.23 -14.19 2.11
C GLY A 65 -6.76 -15.58 1.65
N TYR A 66 -5.61 -15.69 0.98
CA TYR A 66 -5.07 -16.97 0.54
C TYR A 66 -4.57 -17.85 1.70
N THR A 67 -4.03 -17.24 2.75
CA THR A 67 -3.57 -17.92 3.99
C THR A 67 -4.29 -17.37 5.22
N GLN A 68 -4.69 -18.22 6.17
CA GLN A 68 -5.48 -17.88 7.38
C GLN A 68 -4.62 -17.81 8.67
N PRO A 69 -4.98 -17.04 9.72
CA PRO A 69 -6.05 -16.04 9.81
C PRO A 69 -5.57 -14.62 9.46
N SER A 70 -6.47 -13.85 8.85
CA SER A 70 -6.23 -12.46 8.45
C SER A 70 -6.03 -11.55 9.67
N LEU A 71 -5.06 -10.63 9.59
CA LEU A 71 -4.90 -9.56 10.58
C LEU A 71 -6.17 -8.70 10.59
N PRO A 72 -6.60 -8.15 11.74
CA PRO A 72 -7.85 -7.39 11.85
C PRO A 72 -7.73 -5.98 11.23
N CYS A 73 -7.56 -5.94 9.91
CA CYS A 73 -7.24 -4.77 9.10
C CYS A 73 -8.25 -4.65 7.95
N VAL A 74 -8.21 -3.55 7.20
CA VAL A 74 -9.09 -3.37 6.02
C VAL A 74 -8.72 -4.37 4.93
N GLY A 75 -7.42 -4.61 4.76
CA GLY A 75 -6.88 -5.75 4.02
C GLY A 75 -5.66 -6.33 4.73
N ALA A 76 -5.32 -7.59 4.47
CA ALA A 76 -4.13 -8.21 5.04
C ALA A 76 -3.43 -9.22 4.12
N ILE A 77 -2.11 -9.32 4.29
CA ILE A 77 -1.30 -10.44 3.81
C ILE A 77 -0.99 -11.34 4.99
N GLY A 78 -1.21 -12.65 4.82
CA GLY A 78 -0.99 -13.63 5.89
C GLY A 78 0.49 -13.84 6.21
N GLY A 79 0.75 -14.25 7.45
CA GLY A 79 2.11 -14.54 7.92
C GLY A 79 2.69 -15.84 7.36
N ILE A 80 4.02 -15.95 7.42
CA ILE A 80 4.81 -17.13 7.04
C ILE A 80 5.69 -17.49 8.25
N GLU A 81 5.14 -18.33 9.13
CA GLU A 81 5.74 -18.67 10.43
C GLU A 81 7.16 -19.26 10.31
N ARG A 82 7.40 -20.13 9.31
CA ARG A 82 8.70 -20.76 9.07
C ARG A 82 9.83 -19.75 8.85
N LEU A 83 9.51 -18.57 8.34
CA LEU A 83 10.46 -17.49 8.07
C LEU A 83 10.30 -16.31 9.04
N GLY A 84 9.48 -16.43 10.08
CA GLY A 84 9.26 -15.40 11.07
C GLY A 84 8.53 -14.15 10.55
N PHE A 85 7.83 -14.26 9.41
CA PHE A 85 7.06 -13.15 8.86
C PHE A 85 5.64 -13.13 9.41
N ASN A 86 5.23 -12.03 10.01
CA ASN A 86 3.95 -11.93 10.73
C ASN A 86 2.78 -11.45 9.85
N GLY A 87 3.02 -11.22 8.55
CA GLY A 87 2.03 -10.68 7.62
C GLY A 87 2.11 -9.17 7.48
N LEU A 88 1.23 -8.59 6.65
CA LEU A 88 1.10 -7.15 6.46
C LEU A 88 -0.34 -6.71 6.71
N CYS A 89 -0.51 -5.65 7.47
CA CYS A 89 -1.80 -5.04 7.78
C CYS A 89 -1.99 -3.77 6.95
N PHE A 90 -3.04 -3.73 6.13
CA PHE A 90 -3.45 -2.59 5.32
C PHE A 90 -4.67 -1.93 5.97
N SER A 91 -4.55 -0.65 6.32
CA SER A 91 -5.60 0.08 7.01
C SER A 91 -5.94 1.39 6.33
N ASP A 92 -7.23 1.69 6.25
CA ASP A 92 -7.73 3.02 5.88
C ASP A 92 -7.48 4.01 7.02
N GLY A 93 -7.42 5.32 6.78
CA GLY A 93 -7.46 5.99 5.49
C GLY A 93 -6.89 7.41 5.55
N PRO A 94 -7.15 8.26 4.54
CA PRO A 94 -6.44 9.53 4.34
C PRO A 94 -6.54 10.57 5.49
N ALA A 95 -7.53 10.44 6.38
CA ALA A 95 -7.79 11.38 7.48
C ALA A 95 -7.73 10.76 8.89
N GLY A 96 -7.28 9.50 9.02
CA GLY A 96 -7.16 8.82 10.32
C GLY A 96 -7.29 7.31 10.18
N TYR A 97 -6.90 6.57 11.21
CA TYR A 97 -7.03 5.11 11.24
C TYR A 97 -8.52 4.74 11.36
N SER A 98 -9.07 4.16 10.30
CA SER A 98 -10.50 3.87 10.17
C SER A 98 -10.93 2.73 11.10
N ARG A 99 -12.18 2.79 11.58
CA ARG A 99 -12.85 1.73 12.35
C ARG A 99 -12.06 1.25 13.59
N SER A 100 -11.35 2.17 14.24
CA SER A 100 -10.58 1.92 15.47
C SER A 100 -10.93 2.95 16.54
N ASP A 101 -10.66 2.60 17.79
CA ASP A 101 -10.83 3.45 18.96
C ASP A 101 -9.49 4.03 19.43
N GLY A 102 -9.53 5.19 20.10
CA GLY A 102 -8.33 5.83 20.64
C GLY A 102 -7.39 6.35 19.56
N VAL A 103 -7.96 6.86 18.47
CA VAL A 103 -7.26 7.43 17.30
C VAL A 103 -7.75 8.85 17.05
N SER A 104 -6.94 9.67 16.41
CA SER A 104 -7.31 11.03 16.03
C SER A 104 -8.04 11.05 14.68
N VAL A 105 -8.99 11.98 14.54
CA VAL A 105 -9.58 12.32 13.25
C VAL A 105 -8.93 13.62 12.78
N PHE A 106 -8.04 13.51 11.80
CA PHE A 106 -7.29 14.64 11.27
C PHE A 106 -8.14 15.46 10.29
N PRO A 107 -7.81 16.76 10.08
CA PRO A 107 -8.41 17.53 9.00
C PRO A 107 -8.22 16.83 7.65
N SER A 108 -9.22 16.92 6.78
CA SER A 108 -9.20 16.32 5.45
C SER A 108 -8.09 16.87 4.55
N GLY A 109 -7.76 16.16 3.47
CA GLY A 109 -6.73 16.60 2.51
C GLY A 109 -6.97 18.02 2.03
N ILE A 110 -8.21 18.36 1.64
CA ILE A 110 -8.54 19.67 1.09
C ILE A 110 -8.40 20.78 2.14
N THR A 111 -8.81 20.51 3.39
CA THR A 111 -8.67 21.47 4.50
C THR A 111 -7.20 21.81 4.76
N VAL A 112 -6.31 20.83 4.60
CA VAL A 112 -4.89 21.01 4.83
C VAL A 112 -4.22 21.65 3.62
N ALA A 113 -4.70 21.38 2.40
CA ALA A 113 -4.32 22.11 1.19
C ALA A 113 -4.63 23.61 1.31
N GLU A 114 -5.79 23.97 1.88
CA GLU A 114 -6.20 25.37 2.10
C GLU A 114 -5.30 26.15 3.07
N THR A 115 -4.42 25.48 3.82
CA THR A 115 -3.41 26.16 4.65
C THR A 115 -2.26 26.73 3.84
N TRP A 116 -1.99 26.15 2.65
CA TRP A 116 -0.80 26.43 1.83
C TRP A 116 0.54 26.30 2.60
N ASP A 117 0.56 25.52 3.68
CA ASP A 117 1.71 25.36 4.57
C ASP A 117 2.25 23.93 4.48
N ARG A 118 3.45 23.80 3.90
CA ARG A 118 4.14 22.51 3.71
C ARG A 118 4.53 21.86 5.04
N ASP A 119 4.86 22.65 6.04
CA ASP A 119 5.25 22.14 7.36
C ASP A 119 4.03 21.55 8.07
N LEU A 120 2.85 22.17 7.94
CA LEU A 120 1.61 21.61 8.45
C LEU A 120 1.19 20.33 7.73
N MET A 121 1.34 20.28 6.39
CA MET A 121 1.11 19.05 5.60
C MET A 121 2.01 17.91 6.08
N TYR A 122 3.31 18.18 6.22
CA TYR A 122 4.29 17.21 6.70
C TYR A 122 4.00 16.74 8.13
N LYS A 123 3.75 17.67 9.07
CA LYS A 123 3.42 17.34 10.47
C LYS A 123 2.17 16.46 10.57
N ARG A 124 1.16 16.72 9.74
CA ARG A 124 -0.03 15.88 9.64
C ARG A 124 0.32 14.47 9.14
N GLY A 125 1.12 14.37 8.08
CA GLY A 125 1.60 13.09 7.55
C GLY A 125 2.36 12.28 8.60
N VAL A 126 3.27 12.92 9.34
CA VAL A 126 4.02 12.30 10.45
C VAL A 126 3.08 11.81 11.56
N ALA A 127 2.15 12.66 12.02
CA ALA A 127 1.22 12.29 13.10
C ALA A 127 0.29 11.12 12.69
N LEU A 128 -0.16 11.10 11.43
CA LEU A 128 -0.87 9.94 10.88
C LEU A 128 0.02 8.69 10.90
N GLY A 129 1.25 8.78 10.37
CA GLY A 129 2.18 7.66 10.35
C GLY A 129 2.48 7.10 11.74
N GLU A 130 2.63 7.97 12.75
CA GLU A 130 2.81 7.57 14.15
C GLU A 130 1.61 6.80 14.70
N GLU A 131 0.38 7.27 14.47
CA GLU A 131 -0.83 6.54 14.90
C GLU A 131 -1.00 5.20 14.18
N PHE A 132 -0.74 5.15 12.87
CA PHE A 132 -0.82 3.90 12.10
C PHE A 132 0.22 2.88 12.58
N LYS A 133 1.46 3.30 12.79
CA LYS A 133 2.51 2.43 13.35
C LYS A 133 2.16 1.98 14.77
N ALA A 134 1.65 2.88 15.61
CA ALA A 134 1.23 2.54 16.98
C ALA A 134 0.08 1.52 17.03
N LYS A 135 -0.82 1.55 16.03
CA LYS A 135 -1.87 0.54 15.85
C LYS A 135 -1.39 -0.75 15.18
N GLY A 136 -0.13 -0.81 14.74
CA GLY A 136 0.48 -1.97 14.09
C GLY A 136 0.12 -2.14 12.62
N ALA A 137 -0.42 -1.10 11.96
CA ALA A 137 -0.58 -1.12 10.51
C ALA A 137 0.79 -1.06 9.83
N HIS A 138 0.95 -1.89 8.79
CA HIS A 138 2.16 -1.91 7.96
C HIS A 138 2.01 -0.96 6.78
N VAL A 139 0.77 -0.82 6.29
CA VAL A 139 0.41 -0.01 5.12
C VAL A 139 -0.75 0.92 5.47
N HIS A 140 -0.50 2.21 5.33
CA HIS A 140 -1.52 3.26 5.40
C HIS A 140 -2.11 3.50 4.00
N LEU A 141 -3.43 3.31 3.85
CA LEU A 141 -4.18 3.59 2.62
C LEU A 141 -4.54 5.08 2.51
N GLY A 142 -3.54 5.92 2.62
CA GLY A 142 -3.61 7.34 2.28
C GLY A 142 -2.21 7.90 1.99
N PRO A 143 -2.12 9.18 1.65
CA PRO A 143 -3.16 10.12 1.27
C PRO A 143 -3.72 9.95 -0.16
N SER A 144 -4.72 10.76 -0.50
CA SER A 144 -5.37 10.74 -1.81
C SER A 144 -4.80 11.84 -2.74
N SER A 145 -4.22 11.44 -3.89
CA SER A 145 -3.90 12.36 -5.00
C SER A 145 -5.08 12.55 -5.93
N GLY A 146 -6.04 11.62 -5.91
CA GLY A 146 -7.28 11.86 -6.59
C GLY A 146 -8.49 11.13 -6.04
N PRO A 147 -9.68 11.69 -6.33
CA PRO A 147 -9.93 12.60 -7.46
C PRO A 147 -9.30 13.99 -7.31
N LEU A 148 -8.52 14.44 -8.32
CA LEU A 148 -7.92 15.78 -8.34
C LEU A 148 -9.00 16.87 -8.19
N GLY A 149 -10.23 16.60 -8.65
CA GLY A 149 -11.35 17.52 -8.49
C GLY A 149 -11.74 18.26 -9.77
N ARG A 150 -11.60 17.61 -10.94
CA ARG A 150 -12.08 18.14 -12.24
C ARG A 150 -13.52 18.66 -12.17
N HIS A 151 -14.37 17.95 -11.43
CA HIS A 151 -15.78 18.31 -11.27
C HIS A 151 -16.04 18.62 -9.81
N ALA A 152 -16.56 19.82 -9.51
CA ALA A 152 -16.79 20.28 -8.14
C ALA A 152 -17.72 19.36 -7.32
N LEU A 153 -18.64 18.64 -7.99
CA LEU A 153 -19.55 17.68 -7.36
C LEU A 153 -18.94 16.28 -7.12
N GLY A 154 -17.62 16.10 -7.32
CA GLY A 154 -16.96 14.82 -7.05
C GLY A 154 -17.02 14.48 -5.56
N GLY A 155 -17.72 13.40 -5.22
CA GLY A 155 -18.05 13.05 -3.83
C GLY A 155 -16.86 12.75 -2.91
N ARG A 156 -15.66 12.51 -3.47
CA ARG A 156 -14.41 12.25 -2.73
C ARG A 156 -13.35 13.34 -2.91
N ASN A 157 -13.66 14.46 -3.58
CA ASN A 157 -12.69 15.55 -3.79
C ASN A 157 -12.09 16.08 -2.48
N TRP A 158 -12.84 15.99 -1.38
CA TRP A 158 -12.44 16.46 -0.06
C TRP A 158 -11.28 15.63 0.55
N GLU A 159 -11.09 14.39 0.12
CA GLU A 159 -10.01 13.52 0.59
C GLU A 159 -8.66 13.89 -0.02
N SER A 160 -8.67 14.48 -1.21
CA SER A 160 -7.49 14.92 -1.96
C SER A 160 -7.12 16.37 -1.65
N PHE A 161 -6.13 16.92 -2.36
CA PHE A 161 -5.56 18.24 -2.08
C PHE A 161 -6.02 19.36 -3.03
N GLY A 162 -7.14 19.15 -3.74
CA GLY A 162 -7.74 20.13 -4.64
C GLY A 162 -7.25 20.05 -6.10
N PRO A 163 -7.82 20.88 -7.00
CA PRO A 163 -7.72 20.69 -8.46
C PRO A 163 -6.44 21.20 -9.12
N ASP A 164 -5.59 21.92 -8.38
CA ASP A 164 -4.33 22.44 -8.91
C ASP A 164 -3.22 21.37 -8.81
N PRO A 165 -2.59 20.94 -9.92
CA PRO A 165 -1.61 19.87 -9.91
C PRO A 165 -0.33 20.20 -9.15
N TYR A 166 0.04 21.47 -9.07
CA TYR A 166 1.25 21.90 -8.36
C TYR A 166 1.03 21.90 -6.84
N LEU A 167 -0.09 22.45 -6.37
CA LEU A 167 -0.49 22.40 -4.96
C LEU A 167 -0.71 20.96 -4.53
N ALA A 168 -1.45 20.17 -5.32
CA ALA A 168 -1.64 18.76 -5.07
C ALA A 168 -0.27 18.05 -5.03
N GLY A 169 0.59 18.23 -6.02
CA GLY A 169 1.94 17.64 -6.04
C GLY A 169 2.79 18.02 -4.83
N ALA A 170 2.79 19.28 -4.41
CA ALA A 170 3.50 19.72 -3.21
C ALA A 170 2.95 19.09 -1.93
N ALA A 171 1.62 19.04 -1.78
CA ALA A 171 0.97 18.41 -0.63
C ALA A 171 1.18 16.90 -0.60
N MET A 172 1.19 16.28 -1.77
CA MET A 172 1.46 14.86 -1.99
C MET A 172 2.91 14.50 -1.73
N SER A 173 3.87 15.32 -2.16
CA SER A 173 5.28 15.16 -1.80
C SER A 173 5.46 15.22 -0.28
N ALA A 174 4.68 16.06 0.40
CA ALA A 174 4.65 16.12 1.85
C ALA A 174 3.87 14.97 2.51
N SER A 175 3.08 14.17 1.75
CA SER A 175 2.09 13.26 2.33
C SER A 175 1.98 11.81 1.74
N GLY A 176 2.10 11.50 0.42
CA GLY A 176 1.92 10.17 -0.26
C GLY A 176 0.58 9.96 -1.07
N ALA A 177 0.37 8.91 -1.92
CA ALA A 177 -0.64 8.89 -3.03
C ALA A 177 -1.56 7.66 -3.39
N PHE A 178 -2.83 7.90 -3.88
CA PHE A 178 -3.88 6.94 -4.41
C PHE A 178 -5.04 7.54 -5.32
N ILE A 179 -5.78 6.75 -6.18
CA ILE A 179 -6.99 7.14 -7.03
C ILE A 179 -8.10 6.03 -7.24
N ILE A 180 -9.40 6.41 -7.56
CA ILE A 180 -10.74 5.68 -7.51
C ILE A 180 -11.64 5.69 -8.84
N ASP A 181 -12.82 4.99 -8.86
CA ASP A 181 -13.64 4.19 -9.85
C ASP A 181 -14.65 4.64 -10.93
N ALA A 182 -14.84 3.66 -11.86
CA ALA A 182 -15.93 3.25 -12.76
C ALA A 182 -16.56 4.25 -13.75
N ILE A 183 -15.71 4.81 -14.60
CA ILE A 183 -16.00 5.37 -15.92
C ILE A 183 -14.70 5.26 -16.75
N SER A 184 -14.74 5.30 -18.09
CA SER A 184 -13.49 5.46 -18.85
C SER A 184 -13.07 6.92 -18.85
N SER A 185 -12.01 7.24 -18.13
CA SER A 185 -11.33 8.52 -18.23
C SER A 185 -10.46 8.49 -19.48
N ASN A 186 -10.98 9.05 -20.56
CA ASN A 186 -10.23 9.17 -21.81
C ASN A 186 -9.42 10.48 -21.76
N ILE A 187 -8.12 10.36 -21.57
CA ILE A 187 -7.22 11.47 -21.25
C ILE A 187 -6.13 11.51 -22.34
N ALA A 188 -5.97 12.67 -22.96
CA ALA A 188 -4.88 12.90 -23.91
C ALA A 188 -3.53 12.88 -23.18
N ASP A 189 -2.50 12.37 -23.84
CA ASP A 189 -1.16 12.16 -23.30
C ASP A 189 -0.61 13.37 -22.52
N ARG A 190 -0.64 14.56 -23.13
CA ARG A 190 -0.18 15.79 -22.49
C ARG A 190 -0.96 16.13 -21.21
N THR A 191 -2.27 15.93 -21.21
CA THR A 191 -3.11 16.16 -20.01
C THR A 191 -2.81 15.11 -18.93
N LEU A 192 -2.57 13.86 -19.33
CA LEU A 192 -2.19 12.81 -18.39
C LEU A 192 -0.89 13.18 -17.67
N HIS A 193 0.14 13.59 -18.41
CA HIS A 193 1.46 13.96 -17.89
C HIS A 193 1.49 15.28 -17.12
N GLU A 194 0.94 16.36 -17.68
CA GLU A 194 1.05 17.70 -17.08
C GLU A 194 0.08 17.93 -15.90
N LEU A 195 -0.99 17.13 -15.79
CA LEU A 195 -2.04 17.34 -14.78
C LEU A 195 -2.17 16.17 -13.80
N TYR A 196 -2.46 14.97 -14.30
CA TYR A 196 -2.88 13.85 -13.45
C TYR A 196 -1.72 13.04 -12.88
N LEU A 197 -0.62 12.90 -13.64
CA LEU A 197 0.59 12.18 -13.22
C LEU A 197 1.53 13.03 -12.37
N TRP A 198 1.48 14.36 -12.50
CA TRP A 198 2.33 15.27 -11.75
C TRP A 198 2.40 14.96 -10.24
N PRO A 199 1.27 14.81 -9.51
CA PRO A 199 1.33 14.48 -8.09
C PRO A 199 1.92 13.09 -7.79
N PHE A 200 1.82 12.13 -8.70
CA PHE A 200 2.44 10.82 -8.53
C PHE A 200 3.95 10.88 -8.73
N ALA A 201 4.42 11.65 -9.71
CA ALA A 201 5.86 11.87 -9.91
C ALA A 201 6.51 12.47 -8.65
N ASP A 202 5.84 13.44 -8.02
CA ASP A 202 6.27 14.03 -6.76
C ASP A 202 6.21 13.03 -5.59
N ALA A 203 5.19 12.17 -5.53
CA ALA A 203 5.08 11.12 -4.51
C ALA A 203 6.17 10.03 -4.65
N PHE A 204 6.56 9.68 -5.88
CA PHE A 204 7.61 8.69 -6.14
C PHE A 204 8.98 9.25 -5.80
N LYS A 205 9.20 10.53 -6.13
CA LYS A 205 10.38 11.27 -5.71
C LYS A 205 10.49 11.35 -4.18
N ALA A 206 9.37 11.41 -3.47
CA ALA A 206 9.32 11.39 -2.01
C ALA A 206 9.51 9.99 -1.39
N GLY A 207 9.60 8.93 -2.20
CA GLY A 207 9.86 7.57 -1.73
C GLY A 207 8.60 6.78 -1.34
N THR A 208 7.45 7.08 -1.95
CA THR A 208 6.22 6.29 -1.77
C THR A 208 6.47 4.80 -2.02
N ALA A 209 6.03 3.96 -1.07
CA ALA A 209 6.29 2.52 -1.05
C ALA A 209 5.32 1.69 -1.93
N CYS A 210 4.09 2.18 -2.09
CA CYS A 210 3.05 1.49 -2.84
C CYS A 210 2.12 2.49 -3.52
N ILE A 211 1.51 2.07 -4.62
CA ILE A 211 0.39 2.79 -5.25
C ILE A 211 -0.79 1.87 -5.41
N MET A 212 -1.98 2.43 -5.28
CA MET A 212 -3.22 1.73 -5.59
C MET A 212 -3.67 2.09 -7.00
N CYS A 213 -3.84 1.09 -7.84
CA CYS A 213 -4.47 1.30 -9.13
C CYS A 213 -5.96 1.48 -8.94
N SER A 214 -6.52 2.43 -9.67
CA SER A 214 -7.94 2.68 -9.65
C SER A 214 -8.67 1.62 -10.46
N TYR A 215 -9.53 0.84 -9.85
CA TYR A 215 -10.94 0.86 -10.20
C TYR A 215 -11.34 1.36 -11.65
N ASN A 216 -11.24 2.66 -12.00
CA ASN A 216 -11.74 3.18 -13.28
C ASN A 216 -10.92 2.69 -14.50
N ARG A 217 -11.48 2.85 -15.70
CA ARG A 217 -10.72 2.66 -16.94
C ARG A 217 -10.02 3.96 -17.32
N VAL A 218 -8.81 3.87 -17.89
CA VAL A 218 -8.13 4.96 -18.56
C VAL A 218 -7.95 4.57 -20.02
N ASN A 219 -8.43 5.42 -20.93
CA ASN A 219 -8.40 5.16 -22.37
C ASN A 219 -8.95 3.77 -22.77
N GLY A 220 -10.01 3.31 -22.08
CA GLY A 220 -10.70 2.05 -22.38
C GLY A 220 -10.17 0.81 -21.64
N ASN A 221 -9.03 0.89 -20.96
CA ASN A 221 -8.43 -0.21 -20.21
C ASN A 221 -8.50 0.04 -18.70
N TYR A 222 -8.80 -0.99 -17.90
CA TYR A 222 -8.81 -0.88 -16.44
C TYR A 222 -7.45 -0.43 -15.92
N SER A 223 -7.40 0.53 -14.98
CA SER A 223 -6.12 1.07 -14.49
C SER A 223 -5.20 -0.02 -13.95
N CYS A 224 -5.77 -0.99 -13.22
CA CYS A 224 -5.06 -2.16 -12.68
C CYS A 224 -4.52 -3.15 -13.73
N ALA A 225 -4.84 -2.96 -15.01
CA ALA A 225 -4.30 -3.72 -16.13
C ALA A 225 -4.12 -2.83 -17.37
N ASN A 226 -3.68 -1.59 -17.18
CA ASN A 226 -3.40 -0.67 -18.26
C ASN A 226 -1.88 -0.62 -18.52
N SER A 227 -1.44 -1.23 -19.63
CA SER A 227 -0.02 -1.31 -19.98
C SER A 227 0.63 0.04 -20.22
N GLU A 228 -0.12 1.03 -20.74
CA GLU A 228 0.40 2.40 -20.93
C GLU A 228 0.69 3.05 -19.59
N LEU A 229 -0.24 2.95 -18.63
CA LEU A 229 -0.02 3.45 -17.28
C LEU A 229 1.12 2.71 -16.59
N MET A 230 1.19 1.39 -16.71
CA MET A 230 2.26 0.61 -16.08
C MET A 230 3.64 0.94 -16.66
N ALA A 231 3.75 1.20 -17.96
CA ALA A 231 4.98 1.69 -18.59
C ALA A 231 5.37 3.07 -18.03
N ILE A 232 4.43 4.02 -17.95
CA ILE A 232 4.70 5.33 -17.37
C ILE A 232 5.17 5.20 -15.91
N LEU A 233 4.47 4.40 -15.11
CA LEU A 233 4.77 4.24 -13.69
C LEU A 233 6.14 3.57 -13.47
N LYS A 234 6.38 2.42 -14.10
CA LYS A 234 7.55 1.57 -13.82
C LYS A 234 8.77 1.96 -14.66
N GLU A 235 8.59 2.51 -15.86
CA GLU A 235 9.69 2.88 -16.77
C GLU A 235 9.97 4.39 -16.75
N GLU A 236 8.98 5.24 -17.04
CA GLU A 236 9.21 6.69 -17.16
C GLU A 236 9.45 7.37 -15.80
N LEU A 237 8.61 7.05 -14.80
CA LEU A 237 8.71 7.59 -13.45
C LEU A 237 9.57 6.71 -12.52
N ALA A 238 10.05 5.57 -13.01
CA ALA A 238 10.93 4.64 -12.30
C ALA A 238 10.42 4.19 -10.92
N PHE A 239 9.11 3.95 -10.79
CA PHE A 239 8.49 3.53 -9.54
C PHE A 239 9.04 2.17 -9.06
N SER A 240 9.66 2.19 -7.88
CA SER A 240 10.37 1.03 -7.30
C SER A 240 9.51 0.19 -6.34
N GLY A 241 8.34 0.70 -5.94
CA GLY A 241 7.41 0.00 -5.07
C GLY A 241 6.52 -1.01 -5.79
N TYR A 242 5.41 -1.34 -5.15
CA TYR A 242 4.39 -2.27 -5.68
C TYR A 242 3.06 -1.58 -5.99
N VAL A 243 2.33 -2.15 -6.95
CA VAL A 243 0.96 -1.76 -7.32
C VAL A 243 -0.03 -2.70 -6.65
N VAL A 244 -0.87 -2.17 -5.77
CA VAL A 244 -2.00 -2.89 -5.15
C VAL A 244 -3.30 -2.53 -5.86
N SER A 245 -4.22 -3.48 -6.00
CA SER A 245 -5.54 -3.16 -6.51
C SER A 245 -6.34 -2.37 -5.49
N ASP A 246 -7.19 -1.46 -5.95
CA ASP A 246 -8.35 -1.12 -5.13
C ASP A 246 -9.20 -2.38 -4.89
N TRP A 247 -10.05 -2.34 -3.88
CA TRP A 247 -10.86 -3.47 -3.45
C TRP A 247 -11.73 -3.95 -4.62
N TYR A 248 -11.46 -5.13 -5.16
CA TYR A 248 -12.19 -5.70 -6.32
C TYR A 248 -11.97 -4.99 -7.67
N ALA A 249 -10.95 -4.14 -7.79
CA ALA A 249 -10.57 -3.52 -9.07
C ALA A 249 -9.84 -4.46 -10.05
N THR A 250 -9.52 -5.67 -9.60
CA THR A 250 -8.94 -6.72 -10.45
C THR A 250 -10.06 -7.40 -11.24
N HIS A 251 -9.84 -7.61 -12.53
CA HIS A 251 -10.82 -8.21 -13.44
C HIS A 251 -10.25 -9.36 -14.30
N GLY A 252 -9.07 -9.88 -13.92
CA GLY A 252 -8.42 -10.98 -14.61
C GLY A 252 -7.14 -11.44 -13.92
N THR A 253 -6.74 -12.68 -14.21
CA THR A 253 -5.54 -13.30 -13.61
C THR A 253 -4.28 -12.92 -14.37
N ALA A 254 -3.92 -13.69 -15.42
CA ALA A 254 -2.68 -13.50 -16.17
C ALA A 254 -2.61 -12.12 -16.84
N SER A 255 -3.75 -11.58 -17.29
CA SER A 255 -3.79 -10.25 -17.90
C SER A 255 -3.36 -9.14 -16.95
N HIS A 256 -3.76 -9.19 -15.67
CA HIS A 256 -3.42 -8.16 -14.69
C HIS A 256 -2.01 -8.40 -14.13
N ALA A 257 -1.70 -9.66 -13.80
CA ALA A 257 -0.39 -10.09 -13.34
C ALA A 257 0.75 -9.67 -14.30
N ASN A 258 0.58 -9.97 -15.59
CA ASN A 258 1.60 -9.69 -16.60
C ASN A 258 1.65 -8.22 -17.02
N THR A 259 0.57 -7.45 -16.81
CA THR A 259 0.57 -6.01 -17.12
C THR A 259 1.29 -5.20 -16.05
N GLY A 260 1.31 -5.68 -14.80
CA GLY A 260 2.13 -5.07 -13.74
C GLY A 260 1.44 -4.91 -12.39
N LEU A 261 0.25 -5.47 -12.18
CA LEU A 261 -0.35 -5.56 -10.85
C LEU A 261 0.52 -6.45 -9.94
N ASP A 262 0.69 -6.06 -8.68
CA ASP A 262 1.58 -6.76 -7.74
C ASP A 262 0.82 -7.40 -6.57
N ILE A 263 -0.29 -6.80 -6.10
CA ILE A 263 -1.17 -7.38 -5.08
C ILE A 263 -2.64 -7.25 -5.50
N GLU A 264 -3.41 -8.33 -5.38
CA GLU A 264 -4.88 -8.29 -5.41
C GLU A 264 -5.45 -8.14 -3.99
N MET A 265 -6.25 -7.08 -3.81
CA MET A 265 -7.07 -6.83 -2.62
C MET A 265 -8.57 -6.76 -3.00
N PRO A 266 -9.50 -7.31 -2.18
CA PRO A 266 -9.23 -8.06 -0.95
C PRO A 266 -9.03 -9.57 -1.18
N GLY A 267 -8.69 -9.99 -2.40
CA GLY A 267 -8.51 -11.40 -2.73
C GLY A 267 -9.70 -12.29 -2.30
N ASN A 268 -9.42 -13.47 -1.73
CA ASN A 268 -10.44 -14.47 -1.39
C ASN A 268 -10.83 -14.44 0.10
N VAL A 269 -11.35 -13.31 0.57
CA VAL A 269 -11.71 -13.12 2.00
C VAL A 269 -13.09 -13.64 2.40
N SER A 270 -14.00 -13.87 1.46
CA SER A 270 -15.33 -14.40 1.74
C SER A 270 -16.00 -14.98 0.50
N ALA A 271 -16.77 -16.06 0.65
CA ALA A 271 -17.60 -16.58 -0.44
C ALA A 271 -18.74 -15.63 -0.86
N LEU A 272 -19.04 -14.62 -0.04
CA LEU A 272 -19.99 -13.54 -0.35
C LEU A 272 -19.29 -12.29 -0.92
N ALA A 273 -17.97 -12.20 -0.80
CA ALA A 273 -17.17 -11.19 -1.46
C ALA A 273 -17.05 -11.55 -2.96
N GLY A 274 -16.83 -10.55 -3.81
CA GLY A 274 -16.74 -10.74 -5.26
C GLY A 274 -15.66 -11.75 -5.68
N PRO A 275 -15.56 -12.07 -6.99
CA PRO A 275 -14.55 -13.01 -7.47
C PRO A 275 -13.13 -12.49 -7.16
N SER A 276 -12.28 -13.37 -6.62
CA SER A 276 -10.83 -13.19 -6.59
C SER A 276 -10.24 -13.78 -7.87
N TYR A 277 -9.30 -13.05 -8.46
CA TYR A 277 -8.62 -13.43 -9.70
C TYR A 277 -7.20 -13.94 -9.45
N PHE A 278 -6.61 -13.67 -8.30
CA PHE A 278 -5.35 -14.25 -7.85
C PHE A 278 -5.60 -15.49 -6.97
N GLY A 279 -4.69 -15.82 -6.04
CA GLY A 279 -4.77 -17.05 -5.24
C GLY A 279 -4.59 -18.30 -6.09
N ASP A 280 -5.51 -19.26 -5.99
CA ASP A 280 -5.44 -20.53 -6.72
C ASP A 280 -5.48 -20.35 -8.25
N LEU A 281 -6.15 -19.31 -8.74
CA LEU A 281 -6.17 -18.98 -10.16
C LEU A 281 -4.79 -18.51 -10.64
N LEU A 282 -4.11 -17.67 -9.86
CA LEU A 282 -2.74 -17.23 -10.17
C LEU A 282 -1.75 -18.39 -10.04
N LEU A 283 -1.90 -19.24 -9.02
CA LEU A 283 -1.08 -20.45 -8.87
C LEU A 283 -1.21 -21.35 -10.10
N SER A 284 -2.44 -21.54 -10.61
CA SER A 284 -2.70 -22.32 -11.82
C SER A 284 -2.10 -21.65 -13.05
N ALA A 285 -2.29 -20.33 -13.22
CA ALA A 285 -1.72 -19.58 -14.32
C ALA A 285 -0.17 -19.64 -14.36
N VAL A 286 0.49 -19.68 -13.20
CA VAL A 286 1.95 -19.88 -13.11
C VAL A 286 2.34 -21.30 -13.52
N LYS A 287 1.63 -22.32 -12.99
CA LYS A 287 1.89 -23.73 -13.35
C LYS A 287 1.68 -24.00 -14.84
N ASP A 288 0.70 -23.35 -15.45
CA ASP A 288 0.35 -23.48 -16.86
C ASP A 288 1.23 -22.60 -17.77
N GLY A 289 2.16 -21.82 -17.21
CA GLY A 289 3.08 -20.96 -17.95
C GLY A 289 2.45 -19.70 -18.55
N GLN A 290 1.21 -19.36 -18.14
CA GLN A 290 0.53 -18.12 -18.55
C GLN A 290 1.10 -16.89 -17.82
N VAL A 291 1.60 -17.09 -16.60
CA VAL A 291 2.36 -16.10 -15.83
C VAL A 291 3.75 -16.67 -15.57
N PRO A 292 4.83 -16.04 -16.04
CA PRO A 292 6.18 -16.51 -15.76
C PRO A 292 6.46 -16.54 -14.26
N GLU A 293 7.20 -17.53 -13.75
CA GLU A 293 7.59 -17.57 -12.34
C GLU A 293 8.41 -16.33 -11.94
N SER A 294 9.23 -15.81 -12.86
CA SER A 294 9.96 -14.54 -12.66
C SER A 294 9.04 -13.33 -12.44
N ARG A 295 7.82 -13.34 -12.99
CA ARG A 295 6.82 -12.31 -12.71
C ARG A 295 6.32 -12.43 -11.28
N LEU A 296 6.00 -13.64 -10.81
CA LEU A 296 5.60 -13.88 -9.42
C LEU A 296 6.72 -13.50 -8.43
N ASP A 297 7.98 -13.78 -8.78
CA ASP A 297 9.14 -13.36 -8.00
C ASP A 297 9.24 -11.83 -7.91
N ASP A 298 9.12 -11.12 -9.02
CA ASP A 298 9.12 -9.65 -9.04
C ASP A 298 7.96 -9.06 -8.22
N MET A 299 6.77 -9.68 -8.23
CA MET A 299 5.66 -9.25 -7.37
C MET A 299 6.08 -9.34 -5.89
N ALA A 300 6.51 -10.52 -5.45
CA ALA A 300 6.88 -10.77 -4.07
C ALA A 300 8.06 -9.90 -3.60
N GLU A 301 9.06 -9.69 -4.47
CA GLU A 301 10.20 -8.81 -4.21
C GLU A 301 9.73 -7.36 -4.01
N ARG A 302 8.84 -6.86 -4.87
CA ARG A 302 8.29 -5.49 -4.74
C ARG A 302 7.46 -5.32 -3.48
N VAL A 303 6.69 -6.32 -3.08
CA VAL A 303 5.89 -6.30 -1.84
C VAL A 303 6.78 -6.24 -0.61
N LEU A 304 7.86 -7.04 -0.58
CA LEU A 304 8.76 -7.10 0.57
C LEU A 304 9.84 -6.02 0.59
N THR A 305 10.11 -5.35 -0.53
CA THR A 305 11.13 -4.29 -0.55
C THR A 305 10.77 -3.16 0.44
N PRO A 306 9.55 -2.59 0.45
CA PRO A 306 9.17 -1.61 1.46
C PRO A 306 9.18 -2.13 2.91
N TYR A 307 8.86 -3.41 3.11
CA TYR A 307 8.90 -4.03 4.43
C TYR A 307 10.30 -3.94 5.05
N PHE A 308 11.35 -4.23 4.26
CA PHE A 308 12.74 -4.07 4.68
C PHE A 308 13.21 -2.60 4.66
N LEU A 309 12.74 -1.79 3.69
CA LEU A 309 13.12 -0.38 3.59
C LEU A 309 12.71 0.43 4.82
N LEU A 310 11.57 0.09 5.42
CA LEU A 310 10.96 0.80 6.54
C LEU A 310 11.24 0.11 7.89
N ASP A 311 12.20 -0.82 7.93
CA ASP A 311 12.60 -1.60 9.11
C ASP A 311 11.40 -2.28 9.81
N GLN A 312 10.46 -2.82 9.03
CA GLN A 312 9.30 -3.54 9.56
C GLN A 312 9.63 -5.00 9.90
N ASP A 313 10.83 -5.48 9.55
CA ASP A 313 11.37 -6.78 9.92
C ASP A 313 11.98 -6.82 11.32
N ASP A 314 12.25 -5.66 11.92
CA ASP A 314 12.89 -5.54 13.22
C ASP A 314 11.97 -4.86 14.26
N HIS A 315 11.53 -5.61 15.27
CA HIS A 315 10.73 -5.11 16.40
C HIS A 315 9.50 -4.25 16.03
N TYR A 316 8.83 -4.54 14.91
CA TYR A 316 7.62 -3.82 14.52
C TYR A 316 6.44 -4.11 15.48
N PRO A 317 5.62 -3.10 15.83
CA PRO A 317 4.48 -3.31 16.72
C PRO A 317 3.48 -4.33 16.16
N THR A 318 2.95 -5.19 17.02
CA THR A 318 1.83 -6.06 16.66
C THR A 318 0.57 -5.24 16.44
N VAL A 319 -0.34 -5.71 15.58
CA VAL A 319 -1.65 -5.07 15.39
C VAL A 319 -2.39 -4.97 16.72
N ASP A 320 -2.95 -3.79 17.01
CA ASP A 320 -3.69 -3.53 18.25
C ASP A 320 -4.82 -4.57 18.41
N PRO A 321 -4.83 -5.36 19.50
CA PRO A 321 -5.85 -6.38 19.74
C PRO A 321 -7.29 -5.84 19.75
N ALA A 322 -7.49 -4.55 20.09
CA ALA A 322 -8.80 -3.91 20.03
C ALA A 322 -9.30 -3.71 18.60
N SER A 323 -8.41 -3.60 17.62
CA SER A 323 -8.76 -3.32 16.22
C SER A 323 -9.76 -4.32 15.66
N GLY A 324 -9.66 -5.61 15.99
CA GLY A 324 -10.61 -6.62 15.50
C GLY A 324 -12.02 -6.44 16.06
N ALA A 325 -12.13 -6.10 17.35
CA ALA A 325 -13.41 -5.85 17.98
C ALA A 325 -14.04 -4.55 17.45
N SER A 326 -13.28 -3.45 17.43
CA SER A 326 -13.74 -2.16 16.91
C SER A 326 -14.13 -2.27 15.44
N PHE A 327 -13.30 -2.92 14.61
CA PHE A 327 -13.60 -3.14 13.19
C PHE A 327 -14.92 -3.89 13.01
N SER A 328 -15.14 -4.97 13.77
CA SER A 328 -16.38 -5.77 13.69
C SER A 328 -17.63 -4.96 14.05
N VAL A 329 -17.54 -4.10 15.06
CA VAL A 329 -18.63 -3.20 15.46
C VAL A 329 -18.92 -2.17 14.37
N TYR A 330 -17.89 -1.46 13.93
CA TYR A 330 -18.05 -0.34 13.01
C TYR A 330 -18.34 -0.79 11.57
N GLN A 331 -17.82 -1.93 11.13
CA GLN A 331 -18.02 -2.44 9.78
C GLN A 331 -19.31 -3.24 9.61
N TYR A 332 -19.61 -4.10 10.57
CA TYR A 332 -20.70 -5.09 10.44
C TYR A 332 -21.86 -4.85 11.40
N GLY A 333 -21.77 -3.82 12.25
CA GLY A 333 -22.81 -3.51 13.23
C GLY A 333 -22.97 -4.60 14.31
N LEU A 334 -21.95 -5.42 14.53
CA LEU A 334 -21.97 -6.43 15.59
C LEU A 334 -21.96 -5.73 16.95
N GLU A 335 -22.92 -6.05 17.83
CA GLU A 335 -22.89 -5.56 19.22
C GLU A 335 -21.68 -6.16 19.93
N ALA A 336 -20.61 -5.37 20.11
CA ALA A 336 -19.56 -5.75 21.05
C ALA A 336 -20.16 -5.72 22.45
N ARG A 337 -20.25 -6.91 23.08
CA ARG A 337 -20.47 -6.99 24.53
C ARG A 337 -19.21 -6.50 25.22
N PHE A 338 -19.12 -5.20 25.45
CA PHE A 338 -18.04 -4.62 26.25
C PHE A 338 -18.11 -5.19 27.66
N ILE A 339 -17.03 -5.83 28.12
CA ILE A 339 -16.84 -6.13 29.54
C ILE A 339 -16.35 -4.83 30.17
N VAL A 340 -17.26 -4.08 30.78
CA VAL A 340 -16.89 -2.95 31.65
C VAL A 340 -16.29 -3.53 32.93
N ILE A 341 -14.96 -3.52 33.05
CA ILE A 341 -14.30 -3.81 34.32
C ILE A 341 -14.34 -2.53 35.16
N LEU A 342 -15.29 -2.45 36.08
CA LEU A 342 -15.31 -1.43 37.13
C LEU A 342 -14.17 -1.70 38.10
N LEU A 343 -13.04 -1.00 37.94
CA LEU A 343 -11.99 -0.95 38.95
C LEU A 343 -12.39 0.05 40.04
N GLY A 344 -13.18 -0.43 41.00
CA GLY A 344 -13.44 0.26 42.28
C GLY A 344 -14.25 1.57 42.18
N SER A 345 -15.56 1.46 42.39
CA SER A 345 -16.43 2.61 42.69
C SER A 345 -16.95 2.45 44.11
N GLU A 346 -16.78 3.46 44.98
CA GLU A 346 -17.47 3.53 46.28
C GLU A 346 -18.97 3.87 46.11
N ASP A 347 -19.39 4.18 44.88
CA ASP A 347 -20.76 4.55 44.55
C ASP A 347 -21.59 3.31 44.20
N THR A 348 -22.46 2.91 45.12
CA THR A 348 -23.32 1.71 45.01
C THR A 348 -24.42 1.85 43.94
N ASP A 349 -24.67 3.05 43.44
CA ASP A 349 -25.74 3.31 42.46
C ASP A 349 -25.30 2.99 41.01
N LEU A 350 -24.00 2.97 40.73
CA LEU A 350 -23.43 2.68 39.41
C LEU A 350 -23.61 1.20 39.01
N ALA A 351 -23.51 0.27 39.96
CA ALA A 351 -23.68 -1.15 39.69
C ALA A 351 -25.12 -1.57 39.37
N ALA A 352 -26.12 -0.82 39.86
CA ALA A 352 -27.54 -1.12 39.63
C ALA A 352 -28.01 -0.75 38.21
N ARG A 353 -27.35 0.22 37.56
CA ARG A 353 -27.74 0.74 36.23
C ARG A 353 -27.27 -0.12 35.07
N PHE A 354 -26.30 -1.02 35.28
CA PHE A 354 -25.77 -1.93 34.25
C PHE A 354 -26.40 -3.33 34.27
N ASN A 355 -27.49 -3.54 35.01
CA ASN A 355 -28.16 -4.83 35.06
C ASN A 355 -29.07 -5.04 33.83
N THR A 356 -28.47 -5.25 32.66
CA THR A 356 -29.13 -5.92 31.53
C THR A 356 -28.70 -7.39 31.49
N SER A 357 -29.66 -8.25 31.22
CA SER A 357 -29.67 -9.67 31.54
C SER A 357 -28.63 -10.51 30.79
N SER A 358 -27.51 -10.85 31.43
CA SER A 358 -26.89 -12.18 31.35
C SER A 358 -25.83 -12.33 32.47
N SER A 359 -26.23 -12.99 33.55
CA SER A 359 -25.39 -13.22 34.71
C SER A 359 -24.37 -14.34 34.45
N THR A 360 -23.08 -14.00 34.45
CA THR A 360 -22.03 -14.95 34.81
C THR A 360 -21.12 -14.27 35.82
N LYS A 361 -21.35 -14.56 37.11
CA LYS A 361 -20.55 -14.06 38.22
C LYS A 361 -19.27 -14.87 38.33
N TRP A 362 -18.12 -14.24 38.10
CA TRP A 362 -16.84 -14.71 38.62
C TRP A 362 -16.37 -13.72 39.68
N CYS A 363 -16.51 -14.09 40.96
CA CYS A 363 -16.03 -13.29 42.08
C CYS A 363 -14.56 -13.62 42.36
N TYR A 364 -13.67 -12.65 42.21
CA TYR A 364 -12.39 -12.63 42.91
C TYR A 364 -12.63 -12.05 44.32
N GLN A 365 -12.49 -12.86 45.37
CA GLN A 365 -12.48 -12.37 46.75
C GLN A 365 -11.04 -12.07 47.18
N PRO A 366 -10.70 -10.83 47.53
CA PRO A 366 -9.40 -10.54 48.14
C PRO A 366 -9.34 -11.13 49.56
N GLN A 367 -8.30 -11.89 49.84
CA GLN A 367 -8.03 -12.41 51.18
C GLN A 367 -7.82 -11.25 52.17
N LYS A 368 -8.60 -11.25 53.25
CA LYS A 368 -8.38 -10.37 54.41
C LYS A 368 -7.03 -10.72 55.05
N LYS A 369 -6.12 -9.75 55.15
CA LYS A 369 -4.98 -9.85 56.07
C LYS A 369 -5.50 -9.79 57.52
N PRO A 370 -4.97 -10.61 58.45
CA PRO A 370 -5.38 -10.57 59.84
C PRO A 370 -4.79 -9.34 60.55
N ARG A 371 -5.58 -8.73 61.43
CA ARG A 371 -5.10 -8.01 62.63
C ARG A 371 -5.57 -8.77 63.85
#